data_AF-A0A6H1ZS86-F1
#
_entry.id   AF-A0A6H1ZS86-F1
#
_cell.length_a   1.000
_cell.length_b   1.000
_cell.length_c   1.000
_cell.angle_alpha   90.00
_cell.angle_beta   90.00
_cell.angle_gamma   90.00
#
_symmetry.space_group_name_H-M   'P 1'
#
loop_
_entity.id
_entity.type
_entity.pdbx_description
1 polymer ?
#
loop_
_entity_poly.entity_id
_entity_poly.type
_entity_poly.pdbx_seq_one_letter_code
_entity_poly.pdbx_strand_id
1 'polypeptide(L)' 'MTKEEFKKRWESNASGDNITYDDIADCAIKWGITSMPREMPIFLIRYRVLKAANTVDAEEYAYEENKEELCG' A
#
# COMPACT_ATOMS: atom_id res chain seq x y z
N MET A 1 -2.75 6.66 10.05
CA MET A 1 -2.57 5.41 10.83
C MET A 1 -1.11 5.24 11.28
N THR A 2 -0.82 4.44 12.31
CA THR A 2 0.56 3.92 12.51
C THR A 2 0.75 2.69 11.62
N LYS A 3 2.01 2.28 11.39
CA LYS A 3 2.33 1.08 10.60
C LYS A 3 1.75 -0.20 11.23
N GLU A 4 1.85 -0.32 12.55
CA GLU A 4 1.32 -1.46 13.31
C GLU A 4 -0.21 -1.53 13.27
N GLU A 5 -0.90 -0.40 13.44
CA GLU A 5 -2.36 -0.33 13.35
C GLU A 5 -2.84 -0.65 11.93
N PHE A 6 -2.11 -0.17 10.91
CA PHE A 6 -2.38 -0.50 9.51
C PHE A 6 -2.23 -1.99 9.27
N LYS A 7 -1.10 -2.58 9.67
CA LYS A 7 -0.85 -4.01 9.54
C LYS A 7 -1.96 -4.83 10.20
N LYS A 8 -2.30 -4.49 11.45
CA LYS A 8 -3.37 -5.16 12.18
C LYS A 8 -4.71 -5.09 11.45
N ARG A 9 -5.10 -3.91 10.95
CA ARG A 9 -6.36 -3.74 10.22
C ARG A 9 -6.35 -4.49 8.89
N TRP A 10 -5.25 -4.39 8.13
CA TRP A 10 -5.05 -5.09 6.86
C TRP A 10 -5.17 -6.61 7.02
N GLU A 11 -4.51 -7.17 8.04
CA GLU A 11 -4.46 -8.61 8.30
C GLU A 11 -5.66 -9.12 9.11
N SER A 12 -6.52 -8.23 9.65
CA SER A 12 -7.58 -8.62 10.60
C SER A 12 -8.77 -9.35 9.99
N ASN A 13 -9.00 -9.34 8.67
CA ASN A 13 -10.10 -10.08 8.07
C ASN A 13 -9.90 -10.36 6.57
N ALA A 14 -10.36 -11.53 6.14
CA ALA A 14 -10.31 -12.04 4.76
C ALA A 14 -11.03 -11.17 3.72
N SER A 15 -11.78 -10.16 4.15
CA SER A 15 -12.53 -9.25 3.27
C SER A 15 -11.86 -7.88 3.07
N GLY A 16 -10.76 -7.54 3.79
CA GLY A 16 -10.04 -6.27 3.59
C GLY A 16 -10.85 -4.97 3.81
N ASP A 17 -12.07 -5.08 4.36
CA ASP A 17 -13.15 -4.09 4.26
C ASP A 17 -12.95 -2.76 5.03
N ASN A 18 -11.79 -2.51 5.65
CA ASN A 18 -11.58 -1.31 6.47
C ASN A 18 -10.34 -0.47 6.08
N ILE A 19 -9.69 -0.78 4.96
CA ILE A 19 -8.62 0.06 4.43
C ILE A 19 -8.98 0.43 3.00
N THR A 20 -9.42 1.67 2.83
CA THR A 20 -9.72 2.25 1.52
C THR A 20 -8.43 2.71 0.83
N TYR A 21 -8.52 3.03 -0.46
CA TYR A 21 -7.40 3.66 -1.15
C TYR A 21 -7.01 5.01 -0.52
N ASP A 22 -7.98 5.79 -0.04
CA ASP A 22 -7.69 7.05 0.64
C ASP A 22 -6.89 6.81 1.93
N ASP A 23 -7.20 5.75 2.70
CA ASP A 23 -6.41 5.36 3.87
C ASP A 23 -4.96 4.99 3.51
N ILE A 24 -4.77 4.28 2.40
CA ILE A 24 -3.44 3.93 1.88
C ILE A 24 -2.69 5.19 1.46
N ALA A 25 -3.32 6.09 0.71
CA ALA A 25 -2.71 7.34 0.26
C ALA A 25 -2.31 8.25 1.44
N ASP A 26 -3.17 8.38 2.44
CA ASP A 26 -2.88 9.14 3.65
C ASP A 26 -1.74 8.51 4.45
N CYS A 27 -1.66 7.18 4.51
CA CYS A 27 -0.52 6.49 5.12
C CYS A 27 0.77 6.72 4.33
N ALA A 28 0.72 6.72 2.99
CA ALA A 28 1.88 7.00 2.15
C ALA A 28 2.48 8.40 2.41
N ILE A 29 1.62 9.42 2.55
CA ILE A 29 2.04 10.78 2.89
C ILE A 29 2.58 10.82 4.33
N LYS A 30 1.80 10.30 5.28
CA LYS A 30 2.14 10.35 6.71
C LYS A 30 3.45 9.64 7.03
N TRP A 31 3.78 8.57 6.30
CA TRP A 31 5.00 7.78 6.53
C TRP A 31 6.18 8.21 5.64
N GLY A 32 6.01 9.26 4.82
CA GLY A 32 7.07 9.79 3.96
C GLY A 32 7.44 8.88 2.79
N ILE A 33 6.52 8.03 2.33
CA ILE A 33 6.72 7.15 1.16
C ILE A 33 6.65 7.98 -0.13
N THR A 34 5.68 8.88 -0.23
CA THR A 34 5.52 9.82 -1.34
C THR A 34 4.66 11.00 -0.90
N SER A 35 4.92 12.17 -1.47
CA SER A 35 4.09 13.37 -1.29
C SER A 35 2.87 13.40 -2.22
N MET A 36 2.86 12.57 -3.27
CA MET A 36 1.85 12.58 -4.34
C MET A 36 1.33 11.16 -4.64
N PRO A 37 0.74 10.46 -3.66
CA PRO A 37 0.24 9.09 -3.87
C PRO A 37 -0.85 9.02 -4.94
N ARG A 38 -1.65 10.08 -5.11
CA ARG A 38 -2.76 10.11 -6.09
C ARG A 38 -2.30 10.30 -7.53
N GLU A 39 -1.07 10.72 -7.76
CA GLU A 39 -0.46 10.85 -9.10
C GLU A 39 0.24 9.56 -9.54
N MET A 40 0.34 8.58 -8.64
CA MET A 40 0.95 7.28 -8.90
C MET A 40 -0.14 6.21 -9.07
N PRO A 41 0.18 5.10 -9.73
CA PRO A 41 -0.73 3.97 -9.81
C PRO A 41 -1.11 3.45 -8.43
N ILE A 42 -2.40 3.14 -8.27
CA ILE A 42 -2.96 2.61 -7.03
C ILE A 42 -2.23 1.36 -6.52
N PHE A 43 -1.81 0.47 -7.43
CA PHE A 43 -1.12 -0.78 -7.09
C PHE A 43 0.28 -0.52 -6.53
N LEU A 44 1.02 0.43 -7.12
CA LEU A 44 2.34 0.84 -6.66
C LEU A 44 2.28 1.42 -5.24
N ILE A 45 1.33 2.31 -5.00
CA ILE A 45 1.13 2.92 -3.69
C ILE A 45 0.71 1.89 -2.65
N ARG A 46 -0.20 0.98 -3.01
CA ARG A 46 -0.58 -0.15 -2.17
C ARG A 46 0.64 -0.98 -1.79
N TYR A 47 1.43 -1.44 -2.75
CA TYR A 47 2.64 -2.23 -2.50
C TYR A 47 3.60 -1.52 -1.54
N ARG A 48 3.94 -0.26 -1.81
CA ARG A 48 4.89 0.51 -0.98
C ARG A 48 4.41 0.67 0.45
N VAL A 49 3.11 0.93 0.64
CA VAL A 49 2.51 1.06 1.98
C VAL A 49 2.51 -0.30 2.70
N LEU A 50 2.13 -1.39 2.02
CA LEU A 50 2.17 -2.74 2.58
C LEU A 50 3.58 -3.14 3.00
N LYS A 51 4.55 -2.89 2.13
CA LYS A 51 5.98 -3.14 2.40
C LYS A 51 6.47 -2.32 3.59
N ALA A 52 6.10 -1.05 3.67
CA ALA A 52 6.48 -0.17 4.77
C ALA A 52 5.82 -0.56 6.11
N ALA A 53 4.62 -1.15 6.08
CA ALA A 53 3.91 -1.69 7.23
C ALA A 53 4.32 -3.13 7.58
N ASN A 54 5.14 -3.77 6.74
CA ASN A 54 5.59 -5.16 6.90
C ASN A 54 4.42 -6.15 7.01
N THR A 55 3.41 -6.02 6.14
CA THR A 55 2.30 -6.98 6.05
C THR A 55 2.76 -8.30 5.42
N VAL A 56 2.11 -9.40 5.79
CA VAL A 56 2.47 -10.76 5.35
C VAL A 56 2.34 -10.99 3.84
N ASP A 57 1.42 -10.28 3.20
CA ASP A 57 1.03 -10.41 1.80
C ASP A 57 1.61 -9.30 0.91
N ALA A 58 2.49 -8.44 1.43
CA ALA A 58 3.04 -7.32 0.67
C ALA A 58 3.65 -7.75 -0.67
N GLU A 59 4.35 -8.89 -0.69
CA GLU A 59 5.01 -9.42 -1.89
C GLU A 59 4.04 -9.92 -2.97
N GLU A 60 2.79 -10.26 -2.61
CA GLU A 60 1.78 -10.65 -3.61
C GLU A 60 1.44 -9.47 -4.54
N TYR A 61 1.67 -8.24 -4.08
CA TYR A 61 1.46 -7.01 -4.86
C TYR A 61 2.72 -6.52 -5.59
N ALA A 62 3.87 -7.16 -5.39
CA ALA A 62 5.13 -6.75 -6.03
C ALA A 62 5.13 -6.98 -7.56
N TYR A 63 4.38 -7.98 -8.04
CA TYR A 63 4.27 -8.25 -9.48
C TYR A 63 3.57 -7.10 -10.24
N GLU A 64 2.68 -6.36 -9.58
CA GLU A 64 2.00 -5.20 -10.18
C GLU A 64 2.89 -3.94 -10.25
N GLU A 65 3.97 -3.86 -9.46
CA GLU A 65 5.00 -2.80 -9.59
C GLU A 65 5.86 -3.01 -10.85
N ASN A 66 6.16 -4.26 -11.21
CA ASN A 66 7.05 -4.61 -12.31
C ASN A 66 6.42 -4.53 -13.71
N LYS A 67 5.10 -4.30 -13.84
CA LYS A 67 4.46 -4.09 -15.15
C LYS A 67 4.71 -2.70 -15.73
N GLU A 68 5.07 -1.72 -14.90
CA GLU A 68 5.38 -0.36 -15.39
C GLU A 68 6.74 -0.26 -16.09
N GLU A 69 7.69 -1.16 -15.78
CA GLU A 69 8.98 -1.25 -16.50
C GLU A 69 8.88 -1.90 -17.89
N LEU A 70 7.73 -2.52 -18.24
CA LEU A 70 7.54 -3.22 -19.52
C LEU A 70 6.83 -2.39 -20.60
N CYS A 71 6.43 -1.15 -20.30
CA CYS A 71 5.82 -0.22 -21.26
C CYS A 71 6.54 1.15 -21.32
N GLY A 72 7.78 1.23 -20.83
CA GLY A 72 8.66 2.40 -20.96
C GLY A 72 9.57 2.35 -22.17
#